data_AF-A0AAV5TJZ8-F1
#
_entry.id   AF-A0AAV5TJZ8-F1
#
_cell.length_a   1.000
_cell.length_b   1.000
_cell.length_c   1.000
_cell.angle_alpha   90.00
_cell.angle_beta   90.00
_cell.angle_gamma   90.00
#
_symmetry.space_group_name_H-M   'P 1'
#
loop_
_entity.id
_entity.type
_entity.pdbx_description
1 polymer ?
#
loop_
_entity_poly.entity_id
_entity_poly.type
_entity_poly.pdbx_seq_one_letter_code
_entity_poly.pdbx_strand_id
1 'polypeptide(L)'
;IQDALENVFWRLRRCDAKHRQLRTSEFNPKSRGRFHWGLTDYLRQQMEMKQDIKEEEEDSKPSVKGNDKRKTLPLFSLQKDWAFVDTVCAIEYVKFFNSVFDIHLDTTDQVLTLQSSVVQLSLLELNHFSWSSGFDRLTYPDGTRKFQEIFRAHCSDALLLRMGALSLTRSELALMKALIVCKAGEGRLHGSQTSTNILKIEFP
;
A
#
# COMPACT_ATOMS: atom_id res chain seq x y z
N ILE A 1 -12.40 -7.99 30.62
CA ILE A 1 -12.98 -7.52 29.33
C ILE A 1 -12.27 -6.25 28.84
N GLN A 2 -12.18 -5.20 29.66
CA GLN A 2 -11.55 -3.93 29.26
C GLN A 2 -10.08 -4.10 28.81
N ASP A 3 -9.26 -4.81 29.58
CA ASP A 3 -7.85 -5.05 29.22
C ASP A 3 -7.66 -5.84 27.92
N ALA A 4 -8.56 -6.78 27.64
CA ALA A 4 -8.53 -7.57 26.41
C ALA A 4 -8.88 -6.71 25.19
N LEU A 5 -9.92 -5.88 25.29
CA LEU A 5 -10.31 -4.93 24.24
C LEU A 5 -9.22 -3.89 24.00
N GLU A 6 -8.57 -3.42 25.07
CA GLU A 6 -7.46 -2.49 24.96
C GLU A 6 -6.26 -3.13 24.25
N ASN A 7 -5.94 -4.38 24.56
CA ASN A 7 -4.88 -5.13 23.87
C ASN A 7 -5.16 -5.25 22.36
N VAL A 8 -6.38 -5.65 21.98
CA VAL A 8 -6.82 -5.72 20.58
C VAL A 8 -6.66 -4.36 19.91
N PHE A 9 -7.10 -3.29 20.56
CA PHE A 9 -6.99 -1.94 20.03
C PHE A 9 -5.54 -1.51 19.78
N TRP A 10 -4.63 -1.81 20.71
CA TRP A 10 -3.19 -1.52 20.54
C TRP A 10 -2.57 -2.32 19.40
N ARG A 11 -2.90 -3.62 19.29
CA ARG A 11 -2.48 -4.48 18.17
C ARG A 11 -2.96 -3.93 16.82
N LEU A 12 -4.22 -3.50 16.73
CA LEU A 12 -4.78 -2.89 15.51
C LEU A 12 -4.08 -1.58 15.15
N ARG A 13 -3.86 -0.71 16.14
CA ARG A 13 -3.12 0.55 15.93
C ARG A 13 -1.71 0.29 15.39
N ARG A 14 -1.04 -0.74 15.90
CA ARG A 14 0.30 -1.13 15.41
C ARG A 14 0.26 -1.59 13.95
N CYS A 15 -0.76 -2.37 13.57
CA CYS A 15 -0.95 -2.80 12.18
C CYS A 15 -1.18 -1.60 11.24
N ASP A 16 -2.05 -0.67 11.60
CA ASP A 16 -2.29 0.52 10.78
C ASP A 16 -1.07 1.44 10.70
N ALA A 17 -0.34 1.62 11.81
CA ALA A 17 0.90 2.39 11.83
C ALA A 17 1.94 1.78 10.88
N LYS A 18 2.09 0.45 10.87
CA LYS A 18 3.00 -0.25 9.95
C LYS A 18 2.60 -0.07 8.49
N HIS A 19 1.30 -0.19 8.18
CA HIS A 19 0.78 0.07 6.83
C HIS A 19 1.12 1.48 6.36
N ARG A 20 0.90 2.50 7.21
CA ARG A 20 1.25 3.89 6.88
C ARG A 20 2.73 4.06 6.66
N GLN A 21 3.56 3.48 7.54
CA GLN A 21 5.02 3.55 7.41
C GLN A 21 5.47 2.98 6.07
N LEU A 22 4.91 1.86 5.61
CA LEU A 22 5.22 1.30 4.30
C LEU A 22 4.84 2.28 3.19
N ARG A 23 3.63 2.85 3.25
CA ARG A 23 3.13 3.81 2.25
C ARG A 23 3.90 5.13 2.20
N THR A 24 4.46 5.58 3.31
CA THR A 24 5.27 6.81 3.41
C THR A 24 6.78 6.56 3.44
N SER A 25 7.21 5.32 3.24
CA SER A 25 8.62 4.93 3.21
C SER A 25 9.43 5.79 2.24
N GLU A 26 10.72 5.97 2.48
CA GLU A 26 11.60 6.70 1.55
C GLU A 26 11.77 6.01 0.18
N PHE A 27 11.53 4.70 0.15
CA PHE A 27 11.41 3.93 -1.08
C PHE A 27 10.12 4.27 -1.86
N ASN A 28 9.19 5.00 -1.23
CA ASN A 28 8.04 5.63 -1.86
C ASN A 28 8.38 7.11 -2.16
N PRO A 29 8.33 7.57 -3.42
CA PRO A 29 8.68 8.95 -3.73
C PRO A 29 7.78 9.92 -2.94
N LYS A 30 8.42 10.90 -2.30
CA LYS A 30 7.74 11.92 -1.50
C LYS A 30 6.93 12.83 -2.42
N SER A 31 5.75 13.25 -1.98
CA SER A 31 4.90 14.24 -2.67
C SER A 31 5.48 15.67 -2.71
N ARG A 32 6.77 15.85 -2.37
CA ARG A 32 7.38 17.17 -2.26
C ARG A 32 7.87 17.65 -3.63
N GLY A 33 7.11 18.61 -4.15
CA GLY A 33 7.47 19.45 -5.28
C GLY A 33 6.90 18.90 -6.58
N ARG A 34 6.28 19.75 -7.39
CA ARG A 34 6.00 19.45 -8.80
C ARG A 34 7.27 18.85 -9.39
N PHE A 35 7.28 17.55 -9.65
CA PHE A 35 8.29 16.94 -10.49
C PHE A 35 8.06 17.55 -11.88
N HIS A 36 8.75 18.66 -12.16
CA HIS A 36 8.73 19.35 -13.44
C HIS A 36 9.66 18.65 -14.43
N TRP A 37 9.81 17.34 -14.31
CA TRP A 37 10.55 16.54 -15.28
C TRP A 37 9.59 16.31 -16.43
N GLY A 38 9.74 17.11 -17.48
CA GLY A 38 9.03 16.86 -18.72
C GLY A 38 9.49 15.53 -19.31
N LEU A 39 8.66 14.92 -20.16
CA LEU A 39 9.06 13.78 -21.00
C LEU A 39 10.39 14.07 -21.73
N THR A 40 10.62 15.33 -22.06
CA THR A 40 11.83 15.87 -22.68
C THR A 40 13.09 15.74 -21.83
N ASP A 41 13.00 15.92 -20.51
CA ASP A 41 14.16 15.81 -19.61
C ASP A 41 14.54 14.33 -19.42
N TYR A 42 13.54 13.44 -19.40
CA TYR A 42 13.75 11.98 -19.39
C TYR A 42 14.43 11.49 -20.67
N LEU A 43 13.95 11.94 -21.83
CA LEU A 43 14.54 11.56 -23.12
C LEU A 43 15.97 12.10 -23.28
N ARG A 44 16.25 13.30 -22.77
CA ARG A 44 17.59 13.89 -22.77
C ARG A 44 18.57 13.04 -21.97
N GLN A 45 18.17 12.59 -20.79
CA GLN A 45 19.01 11.76 -19.94
C GLN A 45 19.25 10.36 -20.50
N GLN A 46 18.27 9.76 -21.17
CA GLN A 46 18.46 8.50 -21.91
C GLN A 46 19.57 8.64 -22.98
N MET A 47 19.70 9.82 -23.58
CA MET A 47 20.79 10.10 -24.53
C MET A 47 22.12 10.33 -23.81
N GLU A 48 22.13 11.04 -22.67
CA GLU A 48 23.33 11.23 -21.83
C GLU A 48 23.87 9.89 -21.32
N MET A 49 23.02 9.00 -20.79
CA MET A 49 23.45 7.64 -20.37
C MET A 49 23.99 6.80 -21.53
N LYS A 50 23.41 6.93 -22.72
CA LYS A 50 23.92 6.21 -23.91
C LYS A 50 25.25 6.79 -24.39
N GLN A 51 25.49 8.08 -24.21
CA GLN A 51 26.79 8.70 -24.47
C GLN A 51 27.83 8.25 -23.46
N ASP A 52 27.51 8.25 -22.16
CA ASP A 52 28.42 7.77 -21.10
C ASP A 52 28.83 6.31 -21.31
N ILE A 53 27.88 5.43 -21.65
CA ILE A 53 28.15 4.01 -21.95
C ILE A 53 29.08 3.88 -23.17
N LYS A 54 28.90 4.75 -24.18
CA LYS A 54 29.71 4.72 -25.40
C LYS A 54 31.12 5.27 -25.16
N GLU A 55 31.27 6.26 -24.27
CA GLU A 55 32.57 6.79 -23.84
C GLU A 55 33.32 5.77 -22.95
N GLU A 56 32.62 5.00 -22.11
CA GLU A 56 33.23 3.90 -21.33
C GLU A 56 33.70 2.72 -22.22
N GLU A 57 33.06 2.47 -23.37
CA GLU A 57 33.50 1.45 -24.33
C GLU A 57 34.74 1.87 -25.16
N GLU A 58 34.94 3.17 -25.39
CA GLU A 58 36.07 3.70 -26.16
C GLU A 58 37.33 3.93 -25.29
N ASP A 59 37.20 4.21 -23.99
CA ASP A 59 38.33 4.46 -23.07
C ASP A 59 38.60 3.27 -22.13
N SER A 60 39.09 2.17 -22.71
CA SER A 60 39.55 0.98 -22.00
C SER A 60 40.90 1.17 -21.27
N LYS A 61 40.94 2.07 -20.27
CA LYS A 61 41.99 2.07 -19.23
C LYS A 61 41.42 2.33 -17.84
N PRO A 62 41.80 1.52 -16.82
CA PRO A 62 41.24 1.64 -15.48
C PRO A 62 41.88 2.81 -14.73
N SER A 63 41.31 4.01 -14.86
CA SER A 63 41.60 5.15 -13.99
C SER A 63 40.61 5.17 -12.83
N VAL A 64 40.94 4.43 -11.77
CA VAL A 64 40.30 4.54 -10.47
C VAL A 64 40.61 5.91 -9.88
N LYS A 65 39.70 6.89 -10.06
CA LYS A 65 39.46 8.04 -9.16
C LYS A 65 38.42 8.97 -9.80
N GLY A 66 37.15 8.57 -9.73
CA GLY A 66 36.02 9.45 -9.98
C GLY A 66 35.12 9.44 -8.77
N ASN A 67 34.91 10.59 -8.13
CA ASN A 67 33.83 10.77 -7.17
C ASN A 67 32.55 10.33 -7.85
N ASP A 68 32.04 9.16 -7.46
CA ASP A 68 30.84 8.59 -8.04
C ASP A 68 29.62 9.38 -7.54
N LYS A 69 29.48 10.60 -8.08
CA LYS A 69 28.27 11.41 -8.04
C LYS A 69 27.30 10.89 -9.11
N ARG A 70 27.25 9.58 -9.34
CA ARG A 70 26.08 8.93 -9.94
C ARG A 70 24.90 9.37 -9.09
N LYS A 71 24.27 10.46 -9.50
CA LYS A 71 22.87 10.71 -9.26
C LYS A 71 22.21 9.56 -10.01
N THR A 72 22.20 8.37 -9.40
CA THR A 72 21.26 7.33 -9.77
C THR A 72 19.93 8.00 -9.56
N LEU A 73 19.37 8.56 -10.65
CA LEU A 73 17.97 8.95 -10.60
C LEU A 73 17.25 7.68 -10.18
N PRO A 74 16.34 7.77 -9.21
CA PRO A 74 15.56 6.62 -8.87
C PRO A 74 14.91 6.18 -10.18
N LEU A 75 15.21 4.98 -10.67
CA LEU A 75 14.48 4.36 -11.79
C LEU A 75 12.96 4.37 -11.53
N PHE A 76 12.57 4.60 -10.27
CA PHE A 76 11.22 4.89 -9.76
C PHE A 76 10.68 6.31 -10.04
N SER A 77 11.38 7.19 -10.77
CA SER A 77 10.83 8.48 -11.24
C SER A 77 9.99 8.33 -12.52
N LEU A 78 10.03 7.16 -13.16
CA LEU A 78 8.93 6.70 -14.00
C LEU A 78 7.69 6.57 -13.12
N GLN A 79 6.58 7.21 -13.50
CA GLN A 79 5.30 7.26 -12.78
C GLN A 79 5.14 6.11 -11.79
N LYS A 80 5.19 6.44 -10.50
CA LYS A 80 5.00 5.45 -9.45
C LYS A 80 3.68 4.73 -9.70
N ASP A 81 3.74 3.43 -9.91
CA ASP A 81 2.53 2.61 -9.98
C ASP A 81 1.94 2.48 -8.58
N TRP A 82 1.09 3.43 -8.22
CA TRP A 82 0.41 3.42 -6.93
C TRP A 82 -0.51 2.23 -6.75
N ALA A 83 -1.05 1.66 -7.84
CA ALA A 83 -1.86 0.45 -7.72
C ALA A 83 -1.00 -0.72 -7.26
N PHE A 84 0.21 -0.87 -7.82
CA PHE A 84 1.19 -1.84 -7.35
C PHE A 84 1.62 -1.57 -5.90
N VAL A 85 1.95 -0.33 -5.56
CA VAL A 85 2.39 0.02 -4.20
C VAL A 85 1.30 -0.20 -3.16
N ASP A 86 0.07 0.23 -3.41
CA ASP A 86 -1.04 0.00 -2.49
C ASP A 86 -1.33 -1.52 -2.36
N THR A 87 -1.18 -2.30 -3.44
CA THR A 87 -1.28 -3.78 -3.41
C THR A 87 -0.22 -4.41 -2.52
N VAL A 88 1.05 -4.03 -2.68
CA VAL A 88 2.15 -4.54 -1.83
C VAL A 88 1.92 -4.13 -0.37
N CYS A 89 1.52 -2.89 -0.10
CA CYS A 89 1.23 -2.41 1.25
C CYS A 89 0.06 -3.18 1.89
N ALA A 90 -0.99 -3.50 1.12
CA ALA A 90 -2.11 -4.31 1.58
C ALA A 90 -1.70 -5.75 1.88
N ILE A 91 -0.88 -6.38 1.04
CA ILE A 91 -0.34 -7.74 1.30
C ILE A 91 0.48 -7.76 2.59
N GLU A 92 1.38 -6.79 2.76
CA GLU A 92 2.22 -6.69 3.96
C GLU A 92 1.38 -6.38 5.21
N TYR A 93 0.30 -5.61 5.07
CA TYR A 93 -0.67 -5.41 6.15
C TYR A 93 -1.31 -6.74 6.58
N VAL A 94 -1.78 -7.57 5.65
CA VAL A 94 -2.40 -8.87 5.99
C VAL A 94 -1.42 -9.80 6.68
N LYS A 95 -0.18 -9.90 6.16
CA LYS A 95 0.88 -10.70 6.80
C LYS A 95 1.17 -10.22 8.23
N PHE A 96 1.34 -8.92 8.39
CA PHE A 96 1.62 -8.32 9.69
C PHE A 96 0.44 -8.48 10.65
N PHE A 97 -0.79 -8.35 10.17
CA PHE A 97 -2.00 -8.59 10.94
C PHE A 97 -2.04 -10.02 11.46
N ASN A 98 -1.85 -11.02 10.60
CA ASN A 98 -1.83 -12.42 11.03
C ASN A 98 -0.73 -12.68 12.06
N SER A 99 0.46 -12.11 11.88
CA SER A 99 1.54 -12.24 12.84
C SER A 99 1.26 -11.55 14.18
N VAL A 100 0.58 -10.40 14.20
CA VAL A 100 0.28 -9.65 15.43
C VAL A 100 -0.88 -10.30 16.21
N PHE A 101 -1.79 -10.98 15.52
CA PHE A 101 -2.92 -11.68 16.13
C PHE A 101 -2.69 -13.19 16.27
N ASP A 102 -1.45 -13.65 16.03
CA ASP A 102 -1.07 -15.07 16.15
C ASP A 102 -1.97 -16.01 15.33
N ILE A 103 -2.43 -15.53 14.16
CA ILE A 103 -3.30 -16.26 13.25
C ILE A 103 -2.44 -17.14 12.34
N HIS A 104 -2.51 -18.44 12.56
CA HIS A 104 -1.83 -19.45 11.75
C HIS A 104 -2.80 -20.02 10.70
N LEU A 105 -2.60 -19.59 9.45
CA LEU A 105 -3.32 -20.12 8.28
C LEU A 105 -2.40 -21.03 7.47
N ASP A 106 -2.95 -22.08 6.88
CA ASP A 106 -2.21 -22.88 5.89
C ASP A 106 -1.95 -22.06 4.61
N THR A 107 -1.08 -22.54 3.72
CA THR A 107 -0.70 -21.81 2.50
C THR A 107 -1.92 -21.51 1.61
N THR A 108 -2.90 -22.41 1.54
CA THR A 108 -4.10 -22.23 0.73
C THR A 108 -4.98 -21.12 1.29
N ASP A 109 -5.20 -21.15 2.60
CA ASP A 109 -5.98 -20.21 3.38
C ASP A 109 -5.34 -18.82 3.40
N GLN A 110 -4.01 -18.74 3.43
CA GLN A 110 -3.26 -17.49 3.25
C GLN A 110 -3.53 -16.87 1.87
N VAL A 111 -3.46 -17.68 0.81
CA VAL A 111 -3.73 -17.22 -0.56
C VAL A 111 -5.17 -16.74 -0.71
N LEU A 112 -6.15 -17.49 -0.20
CA LEU A 112 -7.56 -17.10 -0.23
C LEU A 112 -7.82 -15.81 0.55
N THR A 113 -7.19 -15.66 1.71
CA THR A 113 -7.30 -14.45 2.52
C THR A 113 -6.73 -13.25 1.78
N LEU A 114 -5.57 -13.39 1.13
CA LEU A 114 -4.97 -12.32 0.32
C LEU A 114 -5.84 -11.96 -0.89
N GLN A 115 -6.29 -12.96 -1.66
CA GLN A 115 -7.12 -12.73 -2.86
C GLN A 115 -8.43 -12.00 -2.56
N SER A 116 -9.03 -12.24 -1.40
CA SER A 116 -10.30 -11.63 -1.01
C SER A 116 -10.16 -10.27 -0.32
N SER A 117 -9.06 -10.02 0.39
CA SER A 117 -8.87 -8.79 1.20
C SER A 117 -8.09 -7.69 0.50
N VAL A 118 -7.07 -8.01 -0.30
CA VAL A 118 -6.06 -7.03 -0.78
C VAL A 118 -6.69 -5.88 -1.57
N VAL A 119 -7.58 -6.17 -2.52
CA VAL A 119 -8.25 -5.13 -3.33
C VAL A 119 -9.11 -4.22 -2.45
N GLN A 120 -9.82 -4.80 -1.47
CA GLN A 120 -10.68 -4.04 -0.57
C GLN A 120 -9.84 -3.12 0.33
N LEU A 121 -8.73 -3.61 0.87
CA LEU A 121 -7.80 -2.83 1.69
C LEU A 121 -7.18 -1.66 0.91
N SER A 122 -6.72 -1.90 -0.31
CA SER A 122 -6.16 -0.86 -1.18
C SER A 122 -7.20 0.22 -1.51
N LEU A 123 -8.42 -0.19 -1.85
CA LEU A 123 -9.51 0.75 -2.12
C LEU A 123 -9.90 1.55 -0.89
N LEU A 124 -10.02 0.90 0.27
CA LEU A 124 -10.40 1.54 1.53
C LEU A 124 -9.37 2.61 1.93
N GLU A 125 -8.08 2.30 1.83
CA GLU A 125 -7.00 3.24 2.13
C GLU A 125 -6.95 4.42 1.16
N LEU A 126 -7.17 4.17 -0.14
CA LEU A 126 -7.21 5.21 -1.16
C LEU A 126 -8.39 6.16 -0.97
N ASN A 127 -9.58 5.62 -0.68
CA ASN A 127 -10.78 6.41 -0.42
C ASN A 127 -10.59 7.29 0.83
N HIS A 128 -10.12 6.70 1.93
CA HIS A 128 -9.89 7.46 3.17
C HIS A 128 -8.83 8.54 2.95
N PHE A 129 -7.73 8.24 2.25
CA PHE A 129 -6.72 9.24 1.92
C PHE A 129 -7.30 10.39 1.09
N SER A 130 -8.07 10.06 0.05
CA SER A 130 -8.66 11.05 -0.85
C SER A 130 -9.60 11.99 -0.09
N TRP A 131 -10.50 11.42 0.71
CA TRP A 131 -11.43 12.19 1.54
C TRP A 131 -10.70 13.05 2.59
N SER A 132 -9.80 12.44 3.37
CA SER A 132 -9.09 13.16 4.45
C SER A 132 -8.17 14.27 3.93
N SER A 133 -7.78 14.22 2.66
CA SER A 133 -7.00 15.26 1.98
C SER A 133 -7.88 16.28 1.24
N GLY A 134 -9.21 16.14 1.29
CA GLY A 134 -10.16 17.07 0.67
C GLY A 134 -10.33 16.90 -0.84
N PHE A 135 -9.94 15.76 -1.41
CA PHE A 135 -10.16 15.48 -2.83
C PHE A 135 -11.60 15.02 -3.08
N ASP A 136 -12.20 15.54 -4.15
CA ASP A 136 -13.54 15.18 -4.65
C ASP A 136 -13.55 13.84 -5.40
N ARG A 137 -12.37 13.32 -5.73
CA ARG A 137 -12.15 12.09 -6.50
C ARG A 137 -11.02 11.27 -5.92
N LEU A 138 -10.98 10.00 -6.29
CA LEU A 138 -9.88 9.10 -5.92
C LEU A 138 -8.54 9.59 -6.46
N THR A 139 -7.70 10.00 -5.52
CA THR A 139 -6.43 10.67 -5.78
C THR A 139 -5.34 10.00 -4.97
N TYR A 140 -4.23 9.65 -5.63
CA TYR A 140 -3.07 9.09 -4.96
C TYR A 140 -2.28 10.19 -4.23
N PRO A 141 -1.38 9.83 -3.30
CA PRO A 141 -0.64 10.81 -2.50
C PRO A 141 0.28 11.79 -3.25
N ASP A 142 0.61 11.50 -4.50
CA ASP A 142 1.34 12.41 -5.40
C ASP A 142 0.42 13.36 -6.20
N GLY A 143 -0.90 13.25 -6.02
CA GLY A 143 -1.91 14.00 -6.79
C GLY A 143 -2.35 13.30 -8.08
N THR A 144 -1.78 12.15 -8.42
CA THR A 144 -2.19 11.38 -9.60
C THR A 144 -3.60 10.87 -9.38
N ARG A 145 -4.50 11.16 -10.33
CA ARG A 145 -5.88 10.68 -10.28
C ARG A 145 -5.92 9.21 -10.71
N LYS A 146 -6.67 8.40 -9.97
CA LYS A 146 -6.91 7.02 -10.40
C LYS A 146 -7.82 7.05 -11.63
N PHE A 147 -7.35 6.47 -12.73
CA PHE A 147 -8.12 6.42 -13.98
C PHE A 147 -9.42 5.63 -13.74
N GLN A 148 -10.57 6.29 -13.92
CA GLN A 148 -11.89 5.76 -13.56
C GLN A 148 -12.36 4.62 -14.48
N GLU A 149 -11.72 4.39 -15.63
CA GLU A 149 -12.19 3.38 -16.59
C GLU A 149 -12.00 1.93 -16.12
N ILE A 150 -11.05 1.66 -15.23
CA ILE A 150 -10.74 0.28 -14.80
C ILE A 150 -11.72 -0.23 -13.73
N PHE A 151 -12.30 0.66 -12.94
CA PHE A 151 -13.30 0.33 -11.92
C PHE A 151 -14.60 1.00 -12.31
N ARG A 152 -15.62 0.21 -12.72
CA ARG A 152 -16.98 0.68 -13.04
C ARG A 152 -17.30 1.94 -12.22
N ALA A 153 -17.35 3.09 -12.91
CA ALA A 153 -17.21 4.44 -12.36
C ALA A 153 -18.15 4.80 -11.19
N HIS A 154 -19.16 3.99 -10.91
CA HIS A 154 -20.21 4.27 -9.93
C HIS A 154 -19.91 3.77 -8.50
N CYS A 155 -19.11 2.72 -8.30
CA CYS A 155 -18.92 2.16 -6.96
C CYS A 155 -17.87 2.89 -6.13
N SER A 156 -16.85 3.47 -6.78
CA SER A 156 -15.71 4.03 -6.07
C SER A 156 -15.97 5.43 -5.50
N ASP A 157 -16.70 6.27 -6.24
CA ASP A 157 -17.13 7.60 -5.78
C ASP A 157 -18.20 7.50 -4.67
N ALA A 158 -19.06 6.47 -4.73
CA ALA A 158 -20.05 6.22 -3.69
C ALA A 158 -19.43 5.91 -2.32
N LEU A 159 -18.31 5.17 -2.30
CA LEU A 159 -17.59 4.89 -1.05
C LEU A 159 -16.92 6.16 -0.50
N LEU A 160 -16.33 6.98 -1.38
CA LEU A 160 -15.72 8.25 -1.00
C LEU A 160 -16.75 9.19 -0.35
N LEU A 161 -17.92 9.34 -0.98
CA LEU A 161 -19.03 10.15 -0.45
C LEU A 161 -19.52 9.61 0.90
N ARG A 162 -19.66 8.29 1.05
CA ARG A 162 -20.07 7.66 2.32
C ARG A 162 -19.03 7.86 3.43
N MET A 163 -17.75 7.76 3.12
CA MET A 163 -16.69 8.05 4.10
C MET A 163 -16.77 9.50 4.59
N GLY A 164 -17.05 10.44 3.67
CA GLY A 164 -17.27 11.83 4.04
C GLY A 164 -18.51 12.07 4.88
N ALA A 165 -19.63 11.44 4.53
CA ALA A 165 -20.87 11.54 5.30
C ALA A 165 -20.73 10.99 6.73
N LEU A 166 -19.97 9.90 6.90
CA LEU A 166 -19.73 9.29 8.21
C LEU A 166 -18.57 9.93 8.99
N SER A 167 -17.80 10.82 8.37
CA SER A 167 -16.58 11.40 8.95
C SER A 167 -15.63 10.32 9.50
N LEU A 168 -15.42 9.26 8.72
CA LEU A 168 -14.72 8.05 9.14
C LEU A 168 -13.33 8.38 9.71
N THR A 169 -13.13 8.14 10.99
CA THR A 169 -11.87 8.38 11.67
C THR A 169 -10.82 7.34 11.30
N ARG A 170 -9.55 7.65 11.58
CA ARG A 170 -8.46 6.70 11.33
C ARG A 170 -8.57 5.43 12.19
N SER A 171 -9.08 5.55 13.41
CA SER A 171 -9.29 4.39 14.29
C SER A 171 -10.36 3.45 13.73
N GLU A 172 -11.46 4.01 13.21
CA GLU A 172 -12.52 3.23 12.57
C GLU A 172 -12.03 2.58 11.27
N LEU A 173 -11.18 3.28 10.50
CA LEU A 173 -10.53 2.69 9.33
C LEU A 173 -9.71 1.45 9.72
N ALA A 174 -8.93 1.50 10.79
CA ALA A 174 -8.14 0.36 11.26
C ALA A 174 -9.04 -0.84 11.64
N LEU A 175 -10.18 -0.57 12.28
CA LEU A 175 -11.19 -1.60 12.58
C LEU A 175 -11.80 -2.18 11.30
N MET A 176 -12.18 -1.36 10.33
CA MET A 176 -12.69 -1.83 9.04
C MET A 176 -11.69 -2.71 8.29
N LYS A 177 -10.41 -2.35 8.30
CA LYS A 177 -9.35 -3.20 7.72
C LYS A 177 -9.27 -4.56 8.39
N ALA A 178 -9.35 -4.60 9.72
CA ALA A 178 -9.36 -5.86 10.47
C ALA A 178 -10.57 -6.73 10.09
N LEU A 179 -11.77 -6.13 10.04
CA LEU A 179 -12.99 -6.83 9.63
C LEU A 179 -12.88 -7.41 8.21
N ILE A 180 -12.26 -6.68 7.27
CA ILE A 180 -12.03 -7.19 5.91
C ILE A 180 -11.16 -8.45 5.94
N VAL A 181 -10.08 -8.46 6.73
CA VAL A 181 -9.19 -9.62 6.86
C VAL A 181 -9.87 -10.79 7.56
N CYS A 182 -10.65 -10.54 8.61
CA CYS A 182 -11.38 -11.60 9.31
C CYS A 182 -12.48 -12.21 8.43
N LYS A 183 -13.27 -11.37 7.73
CA LYS A 183 -14.36 -11.83 6.84
C LYS A 183 -13.85 -12.63 5.64
N ALA A 184 -12.66 -12.29 5.14
CA ALA A 184 -11.99 -13.04 4.08
C ALA A 184 -11.83 -14.54 4.43
N GLY A 185 -11.73 -14.87 5.73
CA GLY A 185 -11.60 -16.25 6.21
C GLY A 185 -12.92 -17.01 6.45
N GLU A 186 -14.08 -16.36 6.50
CA GLU A 186 -15.30 -17.02 6.98
C GLU A 186 -15.97 -17.95 5.95
N GLY A 187 -15.68 -17.80 4.65
CA GLY A 187 -16.47 -18.46 3.59
C GLY A 187 -15.79 -19.58 2.82
N ARG A 188 -14.46 -19.75 2.91
CA ARG A 188 -13.71 -20.61 1.98
C ARG A 188 -12.50 -21.33 2.56
N LEU A 189 -12.20 -21.14 3.84
CA LEU A 189 -11.00 -21.73 4.43
C LEU A 189 -11.19 -23.23 4.67
N HIS A 190 -10.26 -24.03 4.14
CA HIS A 190 -10.29 -25.48 4.26
C HIS A 190 -10.04 -25.92 5.73
N GLY A 191 -9.39 -25.07 6.53
CA GLY A 191 -9.17 -25.28 7.96
C GLY A 191 -10.35 -24.92 8.89
N SER A 192 -11.54 -24.59 8.37
CA SER A 192 -12.68 -24.11 9.20
C SER A 192 -13.17 -25.10 10.28
N GLN A 193 -12.72 -26.36 10.27
CA GLN A 193 -12.96 -27.30 11.37
C GLN A 193 -12.03 -27.09 12.60
N THR A 194 -10.96 -26.31 12.49
CA THR A 194 -10.03 -26.03 13.62
C THR A 194 -10.06 -24.58 14.11
N SER A 195 -10.72 -23.69 13.38
CA SER A 195 -10.67 -22.24 13.64
C SER A 195 -11.80 -21.68 14.51
N THR A 196 -12.65 -22.53 15.10
CA THR A 196 -13.63 -22.11 16.12
C THR A 196 -12.97 -21.53 17.39
N ASN A 197 -11.63 -21.49 17.45
CA ASN A 197 -10.87 -20.93 18.56
C ASN A 197 -10.27 -19.54 18.26
N ILE A 198 -10.27 -19.03 17.03
CA ILE A 198 -9.62 -17.73 16.71
C ILE A 198 -10.49 -16.52 17.15
N LEU A 199 -11.77 -16.75 17.41
CA LEU A 199 -12.67 -15.81 18.08
C LEU A 199 -13.42 -16.43 19.27
N LYS A 200 -12.89 -17.51 19.86
CA LYS A 200 -13.18 -17.74 21.28
C LYS A 200 -12.31 -16.77 22.05
N ILE A 201 -12.80 -15.53 22.15
CA ILE A 201 -12.57 -14.77 23.36
C ILE A 201 -13.21 -15.63 24.44
N GLU A 202 -12.42 -16.48 25.09
CA GLU A 202 -12.87 -17.16 26.30
C GLU A 202 -13.12 -16.05 27.32
N PHE A 203 -14.39 -15.66 27.43
CA PHE A 203 -14.88 -14.87 28.53
C PHE A 203 -14.86 -15.79 29.75
N PRO A 204 -14.06 -15.49 30.80
CA PRO A 204 -14.30 -16.10 32.11
C PRO A 204 -15.67 -15.71 32.65
#